data_AF-A0A960K1J5-F1
#
_entry.id   AF-A0A960K1J5-F1
#
_cell.length_a   1.000
_cell.length_b   1.000
_cell.length_c   1.000
_cell.angle_alpha   90.00
_cell.angle_beta   90.00
_cell.angle_gamma   90.00
#
_symmetry.space_group_name_H-M   'P 1'
#
loop_
_entity.id
_entity.type
_entity.pdbx_description
1 polymer ?
#
loop_
_entity_poly.entity_id
_entity_poly.type
_entity_poly.pdbx_seq_one_letter_code
_entity_poly.pdbx_strand_id
1 'polypeptide(L)'
;MNSPRLHKLASKVVGVVVSLLLAEALGWLALAFDGGHWEGWHRAAELRRQVLDSGGALGTEARSREVDRFLARSSEAFSENVLHPFLGFVAKPVELEKWAGKTHPEAANLGFPTNTEALIQNPSPDRLLVGVFGGSVAQIFGVAGSQALADGLSKVPRFAGREVVVLDLALGGMKQPQQLMTLNYLLVLGGH
;
A
#
# COMPACT_ATOMS: atom_id res chain seq x y z
N MET A 1 -8.18 46.12 7.48
CA MET A 1 -7.90 45.42 8.74
C MET A 1 -6.98 44.23 8.45
N ASN A 2 -5.66 44.37 8.63
CA ASN A 2 -4.72 43.24 8.52
C ASN A 2 -4.75 42.46 9.83
N SER A 3 -5.27 41.22 9.82
CA SER A 3 -5.32 40.41 11.02
C SER A 3 -3.92 39.81 11.31
N PRO A 4 -3.32 40.04 12.49
CA PRO A 4 -1.99 39.53 12.84
C PRO A 4 -1.91 37.99 12.89
N ARG A 5 -3.05 37.30 12.84
CA ARG A 5 -3.12 35.83 12.76
C ARG A 5 -2.79 35.29 11.36
N LEU A 6 -3.17 36.01 10.30
CA LEU A 6 -2.87 35.62 8.92
C LEU A 6 -1.37 35.65 8.64
N HIS A 7 -0.66 36.66 9.13
CA HIS A 7 0.80 36.76 8.97
C HIS A 7 1.56 35.62 9.68
N LYS A 8 1.12 35.21 10.87
CA LYS A 8 1.73 34.09 11.61
C LYS A 8 1.48 32.73 10.97
N LEU A 9 0.35 32.56 10.29
CA LEU A 9 0.08 31.33 9.54
C LEU A 9 0.90 31.29 8.24
N ALA A 10 0.96 32.41 7.52
CA ALA A 10 1.76 32.53 6.29
C ALA A 10 3.25 32.25 6.55
N SER A 11 3.84 32.78 7.63
CA SER A 11 5.24 32.53 7.95
C SER A 11 5.53 31.06 8.27
N LYS A 12 4.61 30.35 8.93
CA LYS A 12 4.73 28.90 9.20
C LYS A 12 4.66 28.08 7.91
N VAL A 13 3.72 28.40 7.03
CA VAL A 13 3.60 27.72 5.73
C VAL A 13 4.86 27.93 4.89
N VAL A 14 5.37 29.15 4.82
CA VAL A 14 6.65 29.45 4.15
C VAL A 14 7.79 28.65 4.77
N GLY A 15 7.87 28.57 6.10
CA GLY A 15 8.89 27.77 6.79
C GLY A 15 8.84 26.28 6.43
N VAL A 16 7.64 25.69 6.35
CA VAL A 16 7.46 24.29 5.93
C VAL A 16 7.89 24.11 4.47
N VAL A 17 7.45 24.98 3.57
CA VAL A 17 7.82 24.91 2.15
C VAL A 17 9.32 25.01 1.96
N VAL A 18 9.98 25.97 2.62
CA VAL A 18 11.44 26.13 2.56
C VAL A 18 12.15 24.88 3.10
N SER A 19 11.66 24.29 4.19
CA SER A 19 12.24 23.08 4.77
C SER A 19 12.13 21.88 3.82
N LEU A 20 10.99 21.73 3.14
CA LEU A 20 10.80 20.68 2.14
C LEU A 20 11.73 20.87 0.93
N LEU A 21 11.86 22.10 0.44
CA LEU A 21 12.77 22.41 -0.67
C LEU A 21 14.24 22.16 -0.31
N LEU A 22 14.64 22.48 0.93
CA LEU A 22 15.99 22.17 1.43
C LEU A 22 16.22 20.67 1.55
N ALA A 23 15.25 19.91 2.06
CA ALA A 23 15.35 18.46 2.15
C ALA A 23 15.48 17.82 0.76
N GLU A 24 14.71 18.31 -0.22
CA GLU A 24 14.81 17.87 -1.61
C GLU A 24 16.18 18.21 -2.22
N ALA A 25 16.67 19.44 -2.01
CA ALA A 25 17.99 19.87 -2.50
C ALA A 25 19.15 19.05 -1.90
N LEU A 26 19.06 18.72 -0.60
CA LEU A 26 20.02 17.84 0.07
C LEU A 26 19.97 16.41 -0.48
N GLY A 27 18.76 15.92 -0.81
CA GLY A 27 18.59 14.63 -1.48
C GLY A 27 19.29 14.59 -2.84
N TRP A 28 19.10 15.63 -3.67
CA TRP A 28 19.78 15.76 -4.96
C TRP A 28 21.31 15.86 -4.81
N LEU A 29 21.79 16.60 -3.81
CA LEU A 29 23.23 16.69 -3.52
C LEU A 29 23.80 15.33 -3.10
N ALA A 30 23.11 14.59 -2.22
CA ALA A 30 23.55 13.27 -1.79
C ALA A 30 23.65 12.29 -2.97
N LEU A 31 22.64 12.29 -3.85
CA LEU A 31 22.67 11.49 -5.09
C LEU A 31 23.81 11.91 -6.02
N ALA A 32 24.10 13.22 -6.11
CA ALA A 32 25.19 13.71 -6.94
C ALA A 32 26.58 13.29 -6.40
N PHE A 33 26.75 13.25 -5.08
CA PHE A 33 27.98 12.76 -4.45
C PHE A 33 28.16 11.25 -4.60
N ASP A 34 27.09 10.46 -4.45
CA ASP A 34 27.13 9.00 -4.58
C ASP A 34 27.36 8.56 -6.03
N GLY A 35 26.67 9.20 -6.98
CA GLY A 35 26.81 8.92 -8.40
C GLY A 35 28.06 9.52 -9.05
N GLY A 36 28.72 10.50 -8.41
CA GLY A 36 29.84 11.26 -8.99
C GLY A 36 29.44 12.20 -10.14
N HIS A 37 28.14 12.44 -10.34
CA HIS A 37 27.62 13.33 -11.37
C HIS A 37 26.26 13.91 -10.94
N TRP A 38 25.92 15.10 -11.44
CA TRP A 38 24.63 15.72 -11.14
C TRP A 38 23.48 14.98 -11.84
N GLU A 39 22.71 14.23 -11.06
CA GLU A 39 21.41 13.67 -11.45
C GLU A 39 20.42 14.85 -11.60
N GLY A 40 20.31 15.43 -12.78
CA GLY A 40 19.32 16.49 -13.07
C GLY A 40 18.14 15.97 -13.88
N TRP A 41 17.07 16.78 -13.98
CA TRP A 41 15.93 16.48 -14.86
C TRP A 41 16.35 16.15 -16.30
N HIS A 42 17.40 16.78 -16.82
CA HIS A 42 17.97 16.48 -18.13
C HIS A 42 18.60 15.08 -18.21
N ARG A 43 19.28 14.64 -17.15
CA ARG A 43 19.87 13.29 -17.11
C ARG A 43 18.79 12.24 -16.93
N ALA A 44 17.79 12.47 -16.09
CA ALA A 44 16.64 11.59 -15.96
C ALA A 44 15.85 11.47 -17.28
N ALA A 45 15.67 12.58 -18.00
CA ALA A 45 15.05 12.58 -19.32
C ALA A 45 15.91 11.85 -20.37
N GLU A 46 17.22 12.04 -20.35
CA GLU A 46 18.16 11.35 -21.24
C GLU A 46 18.22 9.85 -20.93
N LEU A 47 18.24 9.44 -19.65
CA LEU A 47 18.18 8.04 -19.23
C LEU A 47 16.85 7.41 -19.63
N ARG A 48 15.73 8.12 -19.48
CA ARG A 48 14.43 7.66 -19.96
C ARG A 48 14.43 7.49 -21.47
N ARG A 49 14.99 8.45 -22.21
CA ARG A 49 15.14 8.36 -23.67
C ARG A 49 16.03 7.18 -24.05
N GLN A 50 17.14 7.00 -23.35
CA GLN A 50 18.03 5.86 -23.53
C GLN A 50 17.31 4.54 -23.24
N VAL A 51 16.47 4.42 -22.21
CA VAL A 51 15.66 3.21 -21.95
C VAL A 51 14.63 2.97 -23.06
N LEU A 52 14.02 4.03 -23.60
CA LEU A 52 13.08 3.91 -24.72
C LEU A 52 13.79 3.53 -26.03
N ASP A 53 14.97 4.09 -26.28
CA ASP A 53 15.80 3.85 -27.46
C ASP A 53 16.52 2.49 -27.38
N SER A 54 17.00 2.11 -26.20
CA SER A 54 17.61 0.79 -25.92
C SER A 54 16.57 -0.32 -25.80
N GLY A 55 15.30 0.03 -25.54
CA GLY A 55 14.16 -0.83 -25.82
C GLY A 55 14.15 -1.33 -27.27
N GLY A 56 14.70 -0.57 -28.22
CA GLY A 56 14.92 -1.00 -29.61
C GLY A 56 16.27 -1.69 -29.90
N ALA A 57 17.25 -1.63 -28.97
CA ALA A 57 18.63 -2.03 -29.22
C ALA A 57 19.05 -3.39 -28.62
N LEU A 58 18.23 -3.98 -27.73
CA LEU A 58 18.39 -5.40 -27.41
C LEU A 58 17.93 -6.21 -28.62
N GLY A 59 18.87 -6.89 -29.28
CA GLY A 59 18.55 -7.85 -30.34
C GLY A 59 17.40 -8.75 -29.88
N THR A 60 16.45 -9.01 -30.78
CA THR A 60 15.16 -9.66 -30.51
C THR A 60 15.26 -10.83 -29.54
N GLU A 61 16.31 -11.65 -29.60
CA GLU A 61 16.54 -12.78 -28.70
C GLU A 61 17.00 -12.43 -27.27
N ALA A 62 17.79 -11.38 -27.08
CA ALA A 62 18.19 -10.92 -25.74
C ALA A 62 17.02 -10.23 -25.04
N ARG A 63 16.26 -9.43 -25.81
CA ARG A 63 14.99 -8.86 -25.35
C ARG A 63 13.98 -9.95 -25.03
N SER A 64 13.82 -10.97 -25.87
CA SER A 64 12.95 -12.11 -25.57
C SER A 64 13.39 -12.84 -24.31
N ARG A 65 14.68 -13.14 -24.12
CA ARG A 65 15.15 -13.81 -22.89
C ARG A 65 14.99 -12.98 -21.62
N GLU A 66 15.13 -11.66 -21.70
CA GLU A 66 14.93 -10.77 -20.55
C GLU A 66 13.44 -10.55 -20.27
N VAL A 67 12.63 -10.41 -21.32
CA VAL A 67 11.16 -10.41 -21.23
C VAL A 67 10.67 -11.75 -20.70
N ASP A 68 11.19 -12.89 -21.13
CA ASP A 68 10.82 -14.22 -20.67
C ASP A 68 11.23 -14.42 -19.21
N ARG A 69 12.41 -13.93 -18.79
CA ARG A 69 12.80 -13.95 -17.37
C ARG A 69 11.95 -13.01 -16.52
N PHE A 70 11.65 -11.81 -17.03
CA PHE A 70 10.76 -10.87 -16.38
C PHE A 70 9.37 -11.46 -16.27
N LEU A 71 8.82 -12.04 -17.34
CA LEU A 71 7.53 -12.71 -17.39
C LEU A 71 7.52 -13.97 -16.54
N ALA A 72 8.61 -14.73 -16.43
CA ALA A 72 8.69 -15.90 -15.56
C ALA A 72 8.69 -15.48 -14.08
N ARG A 73 9.51 -14.48 -13.71
CA ARG A 73 9.57 -13.93 -12.35
C ARG A 73 8.28 -13.19 -11.98
N SER A 74 7.69 -12.50 -12.96
CA SER A 74 6.37 -11.88 -12.82
C SER A 74 5.30 -12.95 -12.74
N SER A 75 5.38 -14.02 -13.53
CA SER A 75 4.44 -15.15 -13.51
C SER A 75 4.51 -15.89 -12.18
N GLU A 76 5.68 -15.94 -11.53
CA GLU A 76 5.84 -16.47 -10.18
C GLU A 76 5.23 -15.52 -9.13
N ALA A 77 5.46 -14.20 -9.22
CA ALA A 77 4.80 -13.21 -8.35
C ALA A 77 3.28 -13.09 -8.61
N PHE A 78 2.83 -13.28 -9.85
CA PHE A 78 1.43 -13.40 -10.25
C PHE A 78 0.91 -14.81 -9.97
N SER A 79 1.76 -15.81 -9.70
CA SER A 79 1.31 -17.15 -9.34
C SER A 79 0.73 -17.19 -7.94
N GLU A 80 0.98 -16.17 -7.12
CA GLU A 80 0.37 -16.01 -5.79
C GLU A 80 -0.84 -15.07 -5.81
N ASN A 81 -1.15 -14.43 -6.95
CA ASN A 81 -2.23 -13.47 -7.09
C ASN A 81 -3.24 -13.90 -8.16
N VAL A 82 -4.51 -13.50 -8.02
CA VAL A 82 -5.56 -13.66 -9.03
C VAL A 82 -6.25 -12.34 -9.29
N LEU A 83 -6.81 -12.19 -10.48
CA LEU A 83 -7.61 -11.04 -10.83
C LEU A 83 -9.05 -11.25 -10.33
N HIS A 84 -9.44 -10.53 -9.29
CA HIS A 84 -10.81 -10.44 -8.80
C HIS A 84 -11.63 -9.44 -9.63
N PRO A 85 -12.85 -9.78 -10.08
CA PRO A 85 -13.64 -8.95 -10.99
C PRO A 85 -13.89 -7.52 -10.50
N PHE A 86 -13.98 -7.33 -9.18
CA PHE A 86 -14.28 -6.03 -8.55
C PHE A 86 -13.10 -5.41 -7.80
N LEU A 87 -12.10 -6.22 -7.44
CA LEU A 87 -11.02 -5.81 -6.52
C LEU A 87 -9.67 -5.71 -7.22
N GLY A 88 -9.57 -6.12 -8.49
CA GLY A 88 -8.29 -6.18 -9.19
C GLY A 88 -7.43 -7.34 -8.69
N PHE A 89 -6.12 -7.17 -8.62
CA PHE A 89 -5.20 -8.20 -8.12
C PHE A 89 -5.41 -8.46 -6.62
N VAL A 90 -5.72 -9.70 -6.25
CA VAL A 90 -5.85 -10.16 -4.86
C VAL A 90 -5.03 -11.43 -4.65
N ALA A 91 -4.73 -11.78 -3.40
CA ALA A 91 -4.05 -13.03 -3.11
C ALA A 91 -4.90 -14.23 -3.55
N LYS A 92 -4.26 -15.30 -4.04
CA LYS A 92 -4.96 -16.53 -4.40
C LYS A 92 -5.68 -17.12 -3.19
N PRO A 93 -6.94 -17.56 -3.34
CA PRO A 93 -7.65 -18.30 -2.30
C PRO A 93 -6.98 -19.64 -1.92
N VAL A 94 -5.94 -20.07 -2.63
CA VAL A 94 -5.30 -21.38 -2.48
C VAL A 94 -3.86 -21.22 -1.99
N GLU A 95 -3.74 -20.73 -0.76
CA GLU A 95 -2.70 -21.13 0.21
C GLU A 95 -3.32 -21.33 1.60
N LEU A 96 -4.60 -21.72 1.66
CA LEU A 96 -5.31 -22.04 2.91
C LEU A 96 -4.58 -23.11 3.73
N GLU A 97 -3.75 -23.97 3.12
CA GLU A 97 -2.91 -24.94 3.82
C GLU A 97 -1.73 -24.31 4.59
N LYS A 98 -1.10 -23.24 4.06
CA LYS A 98 -0.02 -22.51 4.77
C LYS A 98 -0.56 -21.72 5.97
N TRP A 99 -1.82 -21.31 5.91
CA TRP A 99 -2.52 -20.56 6.96
C TRP A 99 -3.56 -21.42 7.71
N ALA A 100 -3.57 -22.74 7.49
CA ALA A 100 -4.63 -23.63 7.93
C ALA A 100 -4.90 -23.50 9.44
N GLY A 101 -6.15 -23.18 9.77
CA GLY A 101 -6.63 -22.99 11.15
C GLY A 101 -6.63 -21.54 11.65
N LYS A 102 -6.17 -20.57 10.85
CA LYS A 102 -6.08 -19.15 11.25
C LYS A 102 -6.84 -18.18 10.35
N THR A 103 -7.51 -18.66 9.31
CA THR A 103 -8.15 -17.77 8.30
C THR A 103 -9.63 -18.05 8.18
N HIS A 104 -10.44 -16.98 8.13
CA HIS A 104 -11.86 -17.08 7.83
C HIS A 104 -12.08 -17.37 6.33
N PRO A 105 -12.94 -18.35 5.95
CA PRO A 105 -13.16 -18.72 4.55
C PRO A 105 -13.60 -17.57 3.65
N GLU A 106 -14.48 -16.69 4.14
CA GLU A 106 -14.92 -15.50 3.39
C GLU A 106 -13.75 -14.56 3.07
N ALA A 107 -12.89 -14.29 4.05
CA ALA A 107 -11.75 -13.39 3.86
C ALA A 107 -10.75 -13.97 2.86
N ALA A 108 -10.48 -15.28 2.94
CA ALA A 108 -9.63 -15.98 1.97
C ALA A 108 -10.21 -15.92 0.55
N ASN A 109 -11.52 -16.13 0.39
CA ASN A 109 -12.19 -16.09 -0.91
C ASN A 109 -12.16 -14.70 -1.54
N LEU A 110 -12.17 -13.64 -0.72
CA LEU A 110 -11.99 -12.26 -1.16
C LEU A 110 -10.52 -11.86 -1.35
N GLY A 111 -9.58 -12.76 -1.04
CA GLY A 111 -8.15 -12.59 -1.24
C GLY A 111 -7.42 -11.85 -0.11
N PHE A 112 -7.97 -11.91 1.11
CA PHE A 112 -7.40 -11.33 2.34
C PHE A 112 -7.15 -12.42 3.41
N PRO A 113 -6.20 -13.33 3.19
CA PRO A 113 -6.08 -14.57 3.97
C PRO A 113 -5.54 -14.39 5.39
N THR A 114 -5.18 -13.18 5.82
CA THR A 114 -4.63 -12.91 7.17
C THR A 114 -5.71 -12.70 8.23
N ASN A 115 -6.99 -12.62 7.83
CA ASN A 115 -8.10 -12.37 8.74
C ASN A 115 -8.66 -13.66 9.33
N THR A 116 -8.83 -13.70 10.66
CA THR A 116 -9.48 -14.80 11.39
C THR A 116 -11.01 -14.66 11.46
N GLU A 117 -11.53 -13.44 11.22
CA GLU A 117 -12.95 -13.10 11.27
C GLU A 117 -13.52 -12.88 9.85
N ALA A 118 -14.85 -12.92 9.71
CA ALA A 118 -15.51 -12.48 8.48
C ALA A 118 -15.19 -11.01 8.19
N LEU A 119 -15.08 -10.64 6.91
CA LEU A 119 -14.90 -9.24 6.52
C LEU A 119 -16.23 -8.50 6.52
N ILE A 120 -17.30 -9.21 6.21
CA ILE A 120 -18.67 -8.72 6.22
C ILE A 120 -19.30 -9.16 7.54
N GLN A 121 -19.57 -8.20 8.41
CA GLN A 121 -20.11 -8.44 9.73
C GLN A 121 -21.29 -7.51 9.98
N ASN A 122 -22.27 -7.97 10.76
CA ASN A 122 -23.35 -7.11 11.21
C ASN A 122 -22.82 -6.10 12.23
N PRO A 123 -23.29 -4.84 12.19
CA PRO A 123 -22.89 -3.84 13.18
C PRO A 123 -23.35 -4.26 14.57
N SER A 124 -22.45 -4.11 15.54
CA SER A 124 -22.71 -4.41 16.96
C SER A 124 -22.21 -3.27 17.84
N PRO A 125 -22.98 -2.84 18.85
CA PRO A 125 -22.52 -1.84 19.81
C PRO A 125 -21.35 -2.33 20.66
N ASP A 126 -21.18 -3.65 20.77
CA ASP A 126 -20.19 -4.32 21.61
C ASP A 126 -18.86 -4.56 20.87
N ARG A 127 -18.78 -4.25 19.57
CA ARG A 127 -17.57 -4.41 18.76
C ARG A 127 -17.11 -3.07 18.18
N LEU A 128 -15.80 -2.96 17.97
CA LEU A 128 -15.16 -1.92 17.18
C LEU A 128 -14.40 -2.58 16.03
N LEU A 129 -14.94 -2.47 14.83
CA LEU A 129 -14.28 -2.94 13.61
C LEU A 129 -13.30 -1.88 13.10
N VAL A 130 -12.07 -2.30 12.81
CA VAL A 130 -10.98 -1.43 12.35
C VAL A 130 -10.38 -2.02 11.08
N GLY A 131 -10.72 -1.46 9.92
CA GLY A 131 -10.12 -1.86 8.64
C GLY A 131 -8.75 -1.21 8.42
N VAL A 132 -7.74 -2.01 8.10
CA VAL A 132 -6.40 -1.57 7.69
C VAL A 132 -6.29 -1.70 6.18
N PHE A 133 -6.05 -0.58 5.49
CA PHE A 133 -5.90 -0.54 4.03
C PHE A 133 -4.53 -0.01 3.66
N GLY A 134 -3.91 -0.57 2.62
CA GLY A 134 -2.62 -0.09 2.15
C GLY A 134 -1.87 -1.12 1.29
N GLY A 135 -0.64 -0.75 0.91
CA GLY A 135 0.29 -1.64 0.21
C GLY A 135 1.12 -2.47 1.19
N SER A 136 2.33 -2.87 0.78
CA SER A 136 3.19 -3.79 1.54
C SER A 136 3.48 -3.36 2.98
N VAL A 137 3.59 -2.05 3.26
CA VAL A 137 3.81 -1.56 4.63
C VAL A 137 2.58 -1.79 5.52
N ALA A 138 1.39 -1.52 4.99
CA ALA A 138 0.14 -1.74 5.73
C ALA A 138 -0.14 -3.23 5.90
N GLN A 139 0.22 -4.06 4.92
CA GLN A 139 0.12 -5.52 5.02
C GLN A 139 1.03 -6.07 6.13
N ILE A 140 2.29 -5.60 6.20
CA ILE A 140 3.19 -5.95 7.31
C ILE A 140 2.61 -5.48 8.65
N PHE A 141 2.03 -4.28 8.68
CA PHE A 141 1.36 -3.77 9.88
C PHE A 141 0.13 -4.61 10.27
N GLY A 142 -0.69 -5.06 9.33
CA GLY A 142 -1.84 -5.93 9.60
C GLY A 142 -1.42 -7.24 10.27
N VAL A 143 -0.33 -7.83 9.80
CA VAL A 143 0.21 -9.09 10.34
C VAL A 143 0.90 -8.89 11.71
N ALA A 144 1.73 -7.85 11.87
CA ALA A 144 2.59 -7.72 13.04
C ALA A 144 2.11 -6.68 14.09
N GLY A 145 1.30 -5.71 13.68
CA GLY A 145 0.90 -4.55 14.47
C GLY A 145 -0.57 -4.51 14.90
N SER A 146 -1.41 -5.40 14.36
CA SER A 146 -2.86 -5.44 14.65
C SER A 146 -3.17 -5.61 16.14
N GLN A 147 -2.46 -6.49 16.85
CA GLN A 147 -2.66 -6.68 18.29
C GLN A 147 -2.31 -5.42 19.09
N ALA A 148 -1.18 -4.77 18.77
CA ALA A 148 -0.77 -3.55 19.44
C ALA A 148 -1.78 -2.40 19.21
N LEU A 149 -2.35 -2.33 18.01
CA LEU A 149 -3.43 -1.40 17.70
C LEU A 149 -4.70 -1.70 18.51
N ALA A 150 -5.11 -2.96 18.58
CA ALA A 150 -6.27 -3.39 19.36
C ALA A 150 -6.10 -3.07 20.86
N ASP A 151 -4.94 -3.37 21.43
CA ASP A 151 -4.59 -3.08 22.82
C ASP A 151 -4.51 -1.57 23.12
N GLY A 152 -4.11 -0.76 22.13
CA GLY A 152 -4.12 0.69 22.24
C GLY A 152 -5.53 1.25 22.23
N LEU A 153 -6.37 0.77 21.32
CA LEU A 153 -7.75 1.22 21.17
C LEU A 153 -8.65 0.78 22.32
N SER A 154 -8.44 -0.40 22.90
CA SER A 154 -9.21 -0.89 24.05
C SER A 154 -9.03 -0.03 25.31
N LYS A 155 -7.91 0.71 25.40
CA LYS A 155 -7.62 1.66 26.49
C LYS A 155 -8.26 3.03 26.29
N VAL A 156 -8.81 3.31 25.11
CA VAL A 156 -9.48 4.59 24.83
C VAL A 156 -10.87 4.57 25.48
N PRO A 157 -11.22 5.54 26.36
CA PRO A 157 -12.50 5.51 27.09
C PRO A 157 -13.74 5.41 26.20
N ARG A 158 -13.69 5.98 24.99
CA ARG A 158 -14.80 5.90 24.01
C ARG A 158 -15.09 4.47 23.53
N PHE A 159 -14.11 3.58 23.60
CA PHE A 159 -14.21 2.19 23.12
C PHE A 159 -14.15 1.18 24.27
N ALA A 160 -14.19 1.65 25.52
CA ALA A 160 -14.15 0.78 26.69
C ALA A 160 -15.30 -0.23 26.66
N GLY A 161 -14.98 -1.49 26.96
CA GLY A 161 -15.94 -2.60 26.95
C GLY A 161 -16.28 -3.15 25.57
N ARG A 162 -15.75 -2.57 24.47
CA ARG A 162 -15.91 -3.14 23.13
C ARG A 162 -14.79 -4.12 22.80
N GLU A 163 -15.13 -5.18 22.10
CA GLU A 163 -14.15 -6.03 21.43
C GLU A 163 -13.56 -5.29 20.21
N VAL A 164 -12.25 -5.06 20.20
CA VAL A 164 -11.58 -4.42 19.06
C VAL A 164 -11.15 -5.49 18.06
N VAL A 165 -11.71 -5.43 16.86
CA VAL A 165 -11.45 -6.37 15.77
C VAL A 165 -10.74 -5.63 14.65
N VAL A 166 -9.52 -6.05 14.34
CA VAL A 166 -8.73 -5.47 13.25
C VAL A 166 -8.85 -6.34 12.02
N LEU A 167 -9.36 -5.78 10.92
CA LEU A 167 -9.47 -6.42 9.62
C LEU A 167 -8.33 -5.96 8.72
N ASP A 168 -7.44 -6.87 8.34
CA ASP A 168 -6.34 -6.62 7.41
C ASP A 168 -6.84 -6.69 5.96
N LEU A 169 -7.02 -5.52 5.35
CA LEU A 169 -7.47 -5.34 3.97
C LEU A 169 -6.34 -4.78 3.10
N ALA A 170 -5.10 -4.92 3.56
CA ALA A 170 -3.92 -4.48 2.86
C ALA A 170 -3.29 -5.61 2.04
N LEU A 171 -2.82 -5.27 0.85
CA LEU A 171 -2.20 -6.22 -0.08
C LEU A 171 -0.99 -5.57 -0.74
N GLY A 172 0.16 -6.26 -0.65
CA GLY A 172 1.38 -5.86 -1.32
C GLY A 172 1.19 -5.72 -2.84
N GLY A 173 1.84 -4.72 -3.44
CA GLY A 173 1.72 -4.46 -4.88
C GLY A 173 0.43 -3.76 -5.31
N MET A 174 -0.60 -3.64 -4.45
CA MET A 174 -1.74 -2.79 -4.73
C MET A 174 -1.33 -1.31 -4.79
N LYS A 175 -1.81 -0.60 -5.82
CA LYS A 175 -1.65 0.84 -5.98
C LYS A 175 -3.01 1.53 -5.81
N GLN A 176 -3.02 2.81 -5.44
CA GLN A 176 -4.24 3.61 -5.52
C GLN A 176 -4.69 3.66 -6.99
N PRO A 177 -5.97 3.38 -7.34
CA PRO A 177 -7.19 3.46 -6.50
C PRO A 177 -7.73 2.15 -5.90
N GLN A 178 -6.99 1.04 -5.97
CA GLN A 178 -7.51 -0.30 -5.68
C GLN A 178 -8.05 -0.47 -4.24
N GLN A 179 -7.40 0.13 -3.24
CA GLN A 179 -7.84 0.08 -1.83
C GLN A 179 -9.20 0.76 -1.59
N LEU A 180 -9.46 1.85 -2.31
CA LEU A 180 -10.75 2.55 -2.23
C LEU A 180 -11.85 1.66 -2.82
N MET A 181 -11.56 0.91 -3.89
CA MET A 181 -12.48 -0.06 -4.46
C MET A 181 -12.77 -1.21 -3.50
N THR A 182 -11.76 -1.70 -2.76
CA THR A 182 -11.96 -2.70 -1.70
C THR A 182 -12.91 -2.20 -0.62
N LEU A 183 -12.67 -1.00 -0.08
CA LEU A 183 -13.56 -0.43 0.93
C LEU A 183 -14.99 -0.28 0.38
N ASN A 184 -15.15 0.30 -0.80
CA ASN A 184 -16.46 0.50 -1.40
C ASN A 184 -17.19 -0.83 -1.63
N TYR A 185 -16.49 -1.84 -2.13
CA TYR A 185 -17.05 -3.17 -2.36
C TYR A 185 -17.57 -3.80 -1.07
N LEU A 186 -16.78 -3.78 0.01
CA LEU A 186 -17.20 -4.32 1.31
C LEU A 186 -18.39 -3.57 1.91
N LEU A 187 -18.41 -2.23 1.79
CA LEU A 187 -19.54 -1.42 2.25
C LEU A 187 -20.83 -1.76 1.50
N VAL A 188 -20.77 -1.96 0.17
CA VAL A 188 -21.93 -2.39 -0.64
C VAL A 188 -22.43 -3.77 -0.24
N LEU A 189 -21.52 -4.67 0.16
CA LEU A 189 -21.89 -5.99 0.69
C LEU A 189 -22.43 -5.96 2.12
N GLY A 190 -22.48 -4.79 2.76
CA GLY A 190 -23.01 -4.62 4.11
C GLY A 190 -21.96 -4.68 5.23
N GLY A 191 -20.66 -4.61 4.91
CA GLY A 191 -19.60 -4.56 5.93
C GLY A 191 -19.48 -3.19 6.59
N HIS A 192 -20.36 -2.87 7.54
CA HIS A 192 -20.34 -1.63 8.34
C HIS A 192 -21.05 -1.77 9.69
#